data_AF-A0A2L0FBS0-F1
#
_entry.id   AF-A0A2L0FBS0-F1
#
_cell.length_a   1.000
_cell.length_b   1.000
_cell.length_c   1.000
_cell.angle_alpha   90.00
_cell.angle_beta   90.00
_cell.angle_gamma   90.00
#
_symmetry.space_group_name_H-M   'P 1'
#
loop_
_entity.id
_entity.type
_entity.pdbx_description
1 polymer ?
#
loop_
_entity_poly.entity_id
_entity_poly.type
_entity_poly.pdbx_seq_one_letter_code
_entity_poly.pdbx_strand_id
1 'polypeptide(L)'
;MYWHFGAIFVLALLVAAGLFYRVSAALLCAALTYVFLLDKAQYLNHLYLVCLLGLLLAAAPAHRALSVDHLLARRASRKAPAAGPAETAPRLYLFALKAQVAIVYFYGGIAKLNGDWLRGQPLTMWLAEHADAPLVGPLLASPAAGLALSYAGLFIDLSMGFLLFSRRTFPIGAALAVAFNLSNALLFKIGIFPYAMITALALFADPSWPRRRLPFLFREPPRAGDAAGASAPTPERRHALPLVLLGGYFLVQLLLPLRHWLYPGDVAWNEAGHRFSWRMKLRDKSVSELSYTVVDPRTGVREPLDLEQWLTDRQLGEMCTRPDMLIDFAHHVADRWQEAAGVRPIVTAKVVASLNGGPDRDLVDPTLDLASQPRALLAPVKAP
;
A
#
# COMPACT_ATOMS: atom_id res chain seq x y z
N MET A 1 16.18 -14.39 6.68
CA MET A 1 14.85 -13.74 6.68
C MET A 1 13.84 -14.34 7.65
N TYR A 2 13.79 -15.66 7.90
CA TYR A 2 12.81 -16.26 8.84
C TYR A 2 12.81 -15.63 10.24
N TRP A 3 13.98 -15.41 10.84
CA TRP A 3 14.09 -14.73 12.15
C TRP A 3 13.52 -13.30 12.14
N HIS A 4 13.69 -12.57 11.04
CA HIS A 4 13.15 -11.21 10.88
C HIS A 4 11.62 -11.22 10.88
N PHE A 5 11.00 -12.16 10.16
CA PHE A 5 9.55 -12.33 10.17
C PHE A 5 9.03 -12.82 11.53
N GLY A 6 9.78 -13.68 12.22
CA GLY A 6 9.48 -14.05 13.61
C GLY A 6 9.48 -12.83 14.54
N ALA A 7 10.47 -11.94 14.40
CA ALA A 7 10.52 -10.69 15.16
C ALA A 7 9.34 -9.76 14.83
N ILE A 8 8.98 -9.59 13.55
CA ILE A 8 7.80 -8.82 13.13
C ILE A 8 6.52 -9.38 13.78
N PHE A 9 6.36 -10.71 13.79
CA PHE A 9 5.20 -11.36 14.40
C PHE A 9 5.12 -11.06 15.91
N VAL A 10 6.22 -11.25 16.64
CA VAL A 10 6.27 -10.95 18.09
C VAL A 10 5.99 -9.45 18.34
N LEU A 11 6.61 -8.56 17.57
CA LEU A 11 6.37 -7.11 17.68
C LEU A 11 4.90 -6.74 17.41
N ALA A 12 4.26 -7.37 16.43
CA ALA A 12 2.83 -7.17 16.16
C ALA A 12 1.95 -7.59 17.34
N LEU A 13 2.25 -8.72 18.00
CA LEU A 13 1.56 -9.15 19.21
C LEU A 13 1.78 -8.18 20.38
N LEU A 14 3.01 -7.68 20.57
CA LEU A 14 3.31 -6.68 21.60
C LEU A 14 2.54 -5.38 21.37
N VAL A 15 2.47 -4.91 20.12
CA VAL A 15 1.69 -3.71 19.76
C VAL A 15 0.20 -3.93 19.97
N ALA A 16 -0.34 -5.09 19.57
CA ALA A 16 -1.76 -5.42 19.76
C ALA A 16 -2.14 -5.49 21.24
N ALA A 17 -1.27 -6.08 22.08
CA ALA A 17 -1.44 -6.10 23.53
C ALA A 17 -1.18 -4.72 24.17
N GLY A 18 -0.44 -3.84 23.49
CA GLY A 18 0.06 -2.59 24.05
C GLY A 18 1.08 -2.82 25.17
N LEU A 19 1.98 -3.78 24.99
CA LEU A 19 3.14 -4.02 25.87
C LEU A 19 4.38 -3.34 25.28
N PHE A 20 5.07 -2.53 26.08
CA PHE A 20 6.16 -1.64 25.64
C PHE A 20 5.81 -0.82 24.39
N TYR A 21 4.55 -0.36 24.32
CA TYR A 21 3.91 0.02 23.06
C TYR A 21 4.73 1.00 22.21
N ARG A 22 5.32 2.03 22.83
CA ARG A 22 6.08 3.06 22.09
C ARG A 22 7.29 2.46 21.37
N VAL A 23 8.01 1.57 22.04
CA VAL A 23 9.19 0.91 21.48
C VAL A 23 8.76 -0.15 20.48
N SER A 24 7.79 -1.01 20.85
CA SER A 24 7.32 -2.08 19.98
C SER A 24 6.69 -1.55 18.69
N ALA A 25 5.93 -0.45 18.73
CA ALA A 25 5.35 0.17 17.53
C ALA A 25 6.41 0.79 16.63
N ALA A 26 7.42 1.46 17.20
CA ALA A 26 8.53 2.02 16.43
C ALA A 26 9.37 0.91 15.77
N LEU A 27 9.71 -0.15 16.51
CA LEU A 27 10.44 -1.31 15.99
C LEU A 27 9.64 -2.07 14.94
N LEU A 28 8.33 -2.25 15.14
CA LEU A 28 7.45 -2.87 14.16
C LEU A 28 7.42 -2.07 12.85
N CYS A 29 7.25 -0.75 12.95
CA CYS A 29 7.29 0.15 11.81
C CYS A 29 8.63 0.05 11.05
N ALA A 30 9.75 0.08 11.78
CA ALA A 30 11.08 -0.02 11.19
C ALA A 30 11.30 -1.39 10.52
N ALA A 31 10.92 -2.49 11.17
CA ALA A 31 11.08 -3.85 10.66
C ALA A 31 10.23 -4.11 9.40
N LEU A 32 9.00 -3.59 9.36
CA LEU A 32 8.14 -3.66 8.16
C LEU A 32 8.67 -2.79 7.03
N THR A 33 9.12 -1.57 7.35
CA THR A 33 9.70 -0.65 6.37
C THR A 33 10.99 -1.22 5.78
N TYR A 34 11.83 -1.88 6.59
CA TYR A 34 13.01 -2.58 6.11
C TYR A 34 12.67 -3.64 5.06
N VAL A 35 11.69 -4.51 5.33
CA VAL A 35 11.26 -5.53 4.37
C VAL A 35 10.71 -4.89 3.09
N PHE A 36 9.92 -3.82 3.24
CA PHE A 36 9.34 -3.09 2.12
C PHE A 36 10.40 -2.45 1.21
N LEU A 37 11.51 -1.95 1.78
CA LEU A 37 12.60 -1.30 1.04
C LEU A 37 13.64 -2.28 0.49
N LEU A 38 13.64 -3.54 0.92
CA LEU A 38 14.68 -4.51 0.60
C LEU A 38 14.73 -4.89 -0.87
N ASP A 39 13.57 -5.12 -1.49
CA ASP A 39 13.48 -5.65 -2.85
C ASP A 39 12.31 -5.01 -3.61
N LYS A 40 12.65 -4.34 -4.71
CA LYS A 40 11.73 -3.65 -5.61
C LYS A 40 10.72 -4.60 -6.27
N ALA A 41 11.10 -5.88 -6.47
CA ALA A 41 10.21 -6.92 -6.98
C ALA A 41 9.13 -7.34 -5.95
N GLN A 42 9.29 -7.00 -4.66
CA GLN A 42 8.27 -7.28 -3.64
C GLN A 42 7.31 -6.11 -3.41
N TYR A 43 7.40 -5.04 -4.21
CA TYR A 43 6.55 -3.86 -4.02
C TYR A 43 5.06 -4.23 -4.16
N LEU A 44 4.29 -3.91 -3.13
CA LEU A 44 2.83 -4.02 -3.11
C LEU A 44 2.23 -2.80 -2.42
N ASN A 45 1.13 -2.25 -2.96
CA ASN A 45 0.46 -1.07 -2.40
C ASN A 45 0.00 -1.29 -0.95
N HIS A 46 -0.39 -2.51 -0.58
CA HIS A 46 -0.83 -2.80 0.79
C HIS A 46 0.34 -2.92 1.78
N LEU A 47 1.53 -3.37 1.35
CA LEU A 47 2.73 -3.31 2.19
C LEU A 47 3.13 -1.86 2.46
N TYR A 48 3.05 -1.01 1.43
CA TYR A 48 3.25 0.42 1.59
C TYR A 48 2.24 1.03 2.58
N LEU A 49 0.95 0.72 2.47
CA LEU A 49 -0.08 1.17 3.42
C LEU A 49 0.23 0.72 4.86
N VAL A 50 0.63 -0.53 5.05
CA VAL A 50 0.97 -1.06 6.38
C VAL A 50 2.16 -0.32 7.00
N CYS A 51 3.16 0.07 6.21
CA CYS A 51 4.28 0.90 6.69
C CYS A 51 3.77 2.29 7.15
N LEU A 52 2.90 2.92 6.37
CA LEU A 52 2.32 4.23 6.71
C LEU A 52 1.45 4.18 7.97
N LEU A 53 0.59 3.16 8.09
CA LEU A 53 -0.23 2.96 9.30
C LEU A 53 0.65 2.64 10.51
N GLY A 54 1.71 1.85 10.32
CA GLY A 54 2.72 1.57 11.35
C GLY A 54 3.39 2.85 11.86
N LEU A 55 3.78 3.75 10.95
CA LEU A 55 4.37 5.05 11.29
C LEU A 55 3.39 5.92 12.10
N LEU A 56 2.14 6.04 11.62
CA LEU A 56 1.10 6.80 12.31
C LEU A 56 0.77 6.23 13.69
N LEU A 57 0.75 4.89 13.83
CA LEU A 57 0.57 4.22 15.12
C LEU A 57 1.75 4.44 16.06
N ALA A 58 3.00 4.33 15.59
CA ALA A 58 4.19 4.59 16.41
C ALA A 58 4.17 6.02 17.00
N ALA A 59 3.71 6.99 16.23
CA ALA A 59 3.51 8.36 16.70
C ALA A 59 2.33 8.52 17.67
N ALA A 60 1.25 7.76 17.47
CA ALA A 60 0.02 7.84 18.25
C ALA A 60 0.18 7.31 19.68
N PRO A 61 -0.41 7.96 20.70
CA PRO A 61 -0.44 7.42 22.05
C PRO A 61 -1.59 6.42 22.24
N ALA A 62 -1.66 5.36 21.39
CA ALA A 62 -2.80 4.43 21.38
C ALA A 62 -2.86 3.49 22.61
N HIS A 63 -1.79 3.41 23.40
CA HIS A 63 -1.69 2.57 24.59
C HIS A 63 -2.38 3.13 25.84
N ARG A 64 -3.01 4.32 25.79
CA ARG A 64 -3.46 5.03 27.01
C ARG A 64 -4.68 4.45 27.73
N ALA A 65 -5.37 3.45 27.16
CA ALA A 65 -6.61 2.92 27.74
C ALA A 65 -6.54 1.43 28.12
N LEU A 66 -6.59 0.53 27.14
CA LEU A 66 -6.69 -0.92 27.36
C LEU A 66 -5.38 -1.69 27.14
N SER A 67 -4.24 -1.00 27.14
CA SER A 67 -2.96 -1.65 26.96
C SER A 67 -2.52 -2.41 28.21
N VAL A 68 -1.75 -3.49 28.02
CA VAL A 68 -1.12 -4.21 29.13
C VAL A 68 -0.24 -3.28 29.97
N ASP A 69 0.54 -2.38 29.34
CA ASP A 69 1.34 -1.36 30.03
C ASP A 69 0.49 -0.55 31.02
N HIS A 70 -0.67 -0.06 30.56
CA HIS A 70 -1.58 0.74 31.38
C HIS A 70 -2.26 -0.08 32.48
N LEU A 71 -2.70 -1.31 32.17
CA LEU A 71 -3.37 -2.18 33.14
C LEU A 71 -2.43 -2.63 34.26
N LEU A 72 -1.16 -2.92 33.95
CA LEU A 72 -0.13 -3.21 34.94
C LEU A 72 0.16 -2.00 35.83
N ALA A 73 0.33 -0.81 35.22
CA ALA A 73 0.51 0.44 35.96
C ALA A 73 -0.69 0.75 36.88
N ARG A 74 -1.93 0.49 36.42
CA ARG A 74 -3.16 0.64 37.22
C ARG A 74 -3.18 -0.30 38.43
N ARG A 75 -2.76 -1.55 38.26
CA ARG A 75 -2.68 -2.54 39.36
C ARG A 75 -1.65 -2.14 40.40
N ALA A 76 -0.46 -1.69 39.97
CA ALA A 76 0.58 -1.19 40.86
C ALA A 76 0.14 0.07 41.63
N SER A 77 -0.57 0.97 40.95
CA SER A 77 -1.01 2.26 41.52
C SER A 77 -2.29 2.17 42.37
N ARG A 78 -2.94 1.02 42.50
CA ARG A 78 -4.10 0.85 43.41
C ARG A 78 -3.77 1.16 44.87
N LYS A 79 -2.49 1.24 45.24
CA LYS A 79 -2.00 1.64 46.57
C LYS A 79 -1.87 3.16 46.79
N ALA A 80 -2.06 4.01 45.77
CA ALA A 80 -2.03 5.47 45.90
C ALA A 80 -3.12 6.14 45.03
N PRO A 81 -4.03 6.96 45.59
CA PRO A 81 -5.09 7.62 44.84
C PRO A 81 -4.55 8.89 44.16
N ALA A 82 -3.69 8.72 43.16
CA ALA A 82 -3.34 9.81 42.26
C ALA A 82 -4.13 9.68 40.96
N ALA A 83 -4.66 10.81 40.47
CA ALA A 83 -5.34 10.94 39.20
C ALA A 83 -4.49 10.33 38.07
N GLY A 84 -4.80 9.09 37.69
CA GLY A 84 -4.10 8.39 36.63
C GLY A 84 -4.22 9.16 35.32
N PRO A 85 -3.26 9.02 34.39
CA PRO A 85 -3.31 9.71 33.11
C PRO A 85 -4.64 9.42 32.39
N ALA A 86 -5.20 10.46 31.77
CA ALA A 86 -6.46 10.33 31.06
C ALA A 86 -6.40 9.20 30.02
N GLU A 87 -7.41 8.34 30.02
CA GLU A 87 -7.56 7.22 29.06
C GLU A 87 -8.01 7.73 27.68
N THR A 88 -7.41 8.81 27.19
CA THR A 88 -7.78 9.50 25.96
C THR A 88 -6.54 9.78 25.11
N ALA A 89 -6.75 9.82 23.79
CA ALA A 89 -5.75 10.21 22.82
C ALA A 89 -6.22 11.44 22.04
N PRO A 90 -5.31 12.32 21.59
CA PRO A 90 -5.67 13.44 20.75
C PRO A 90 -6.38 12.97 19.47
N ARG A 91 -7.50 13.62 19.13
CA ARG A 91 -8.32 13.26 17.96
C ARG A 91 -7.55 13.29 16.63
N LEU A 92 -6.47 14.09 16.58
CA LEU A 92 -5.62 14.22 15.40
C LEU A 92 -5.05 12.89 14.91
N TYR A 93 -4.60 12.01 15.82
CA TYR A 93 -4.03 10.71 15.44
C TYR A 93 -5.07 9.78 14.84
N LEU A 94 -6.27 9.75 15.42
CA LEU A 94 -7.39 8.98 14.87
C LEU A 94 -7.81 9.53 13.50
N PHE A 95 -7.89 10.86 13.38
CA PHE A 95 -8.13 11.50 12.09
C PHE A 95 -7.05 11.13 11.08
N ALA A 96 -5.78 11.12 11.48
CA ALA A 96 -4.67 10.80 10.57
C ALA A 96 -4.79 9.38 9.99
N LEU A 97 -5.08 8.39 10.85
CA LEU A 97 -5.30 7.01 10.43
C LEU A 97 -6.52 6.89 9.49
N LYS A 98 -7.64 7.54 9.82
CA LYS A 98 -8.85 7.57 8.97
C LYS A 98 -8.57 8.20 7.61
N ALA A 99 -7.88 9.34 7.61
CA ALA A 99 -7.54 10.08 6.41
C ALA A 99 -6.62 9.25 5.51
N GLN A 100 -5.63 8.55 6.07
CA GLN A 100 -4.77 7.67 5.27
C GLN A 100 -5.58 6.56 4.57
N VAL A 101 -6.49 5.90 5.29
CA VAL A 101 -7.36 4.87 4.70
C VAL A 101 -8.26 5.46 3.60
N ALA A 102 -8.83 6.65 3.83
CA ALA A 102 -9.65 7.32 2.83
C ALA A 102 -8.88 7.77 1.59
N ILE A 103 -7.63 8.22 1.74
CA ILE A 103 -6.73 8.58 0.64
C ILE A 103 -6.52 7.36 -0.28
N VAL A 104 -6.31 6.17 0.28
CA VAL A 104 -6.14 4.94 -0.50
C VAL A 104 -7.38 4.62 -1.33
N TYR A 105 -8.57 4.65 -0.73
CA TYR A 105 -9.82 4.43 -1.46
C TYR A 105 -10.03 5.50 -2.54
N PHE A 106 -9.85 6.78 -2.19
CA PHE A 106 -10.06 7.87 -3.12
C PHE A 106 -9.16 7.76 -4.36
N TYR A 107 -7.85 7.57 -4.18
CA TYR A 107 -6.94 7.39 -5.32
C TYR A 107 -7.14 6.05 -6.03
N GLY A 108 -7.57 5.00 -5.33
CA GLY A 108 -8.00 3.75 -5.96
C GLY A 108 -9.15 3.97 -6.94
N GLY A 109 -10.09 4.85 -6.61
CA GLY A 109 -11.20 5.27 -7.47
C GLY A 109 -10.76 6.19 -8.61
N ILE A 110 -9.92 7.19 -8.32
CA ILE A 110 -9.36 8.07 -9.36
C ILE A 110 -8.58 7.26 -10.39
N ALA A 111 -7.79 6.26 -9.97
CA ALA A 111 -7.04 5.42 -10.88
C ALA A 111 -7.92 4.53 -11.78
N LYS A 112 -9.16 4.25 -11.35
CA LYS A 112 -10.19 3.54 -12.12
C LYS A 112 -10.90 4.42 -13.15
N LEU A 113 -10.68 5.73 -13.14
CA LEU A 113 -11.12 6.65 -14.21
C LEU A 113 -10.19 6.57 -15.42
N ASN A 114 -10.10 5.39 -16.03
CA ASN A 114 -9.32 5.13 -17.24
C ASN A 114 -10.14 4.35 -18.27
N GLY A 115 -9.73 4.41 -19.54
CA GLY A 115 -10.50 3.87 -20.66
C GLY A 115 -10.78 2.36 -20.55
N ASP A 116 -9.83 1.57 -20.10
CA ASP A 116 -9.99 0.11 -20.00
C ASP A 116 -10.93 -0.27 -18.87
N TRP A 117 -10.79 0.38 -17.71
CA TRP A 117 -11.68 0.15 -16.58
C TRP A 117 -13.12 0.53 -16.94
N LEU A 118 -13.35 1.68 -17.58
CA LEU A 118 -14.70 2.11 -17.98
C LEU A 118 -15.35 1.20 -19.04
N ARG A 119 -14.55 0.41 -19.77
CA ARG A 119 -15.03 -0.65 -20.68
C ARG A 119 -15.18 -2.02 -20.00
N GLY A 120 -14.81 -2.14 -18.72
CA GLY A 120 -14.84 -3.39 -17.96
C GLY A 120 -13.71 -4.36 -18.30
N GLN A 121 -12.69 -3.93 -19.07
CA GLN A 121 -11.70 -4.81 -19.70
C GLN A 121 -10.95 -5.71 -18.69
N PRO A 122 -10.28 -5.19 -17.64
CA PRO A 122 -9.56 -6.06 -16.73
C PRO A 122 -10.50 -7.01 -15.95
N LEU A 123 -11.70 -6.55 -15.58
CA LEU A 123 -12.63 -7.38 -14.80
C LEU A 123 -13.25 -8.48 -15.65
N THR A 124 -13.61 -8.21 -16.89
CA THR A 124 -14.14 -9.22 -17.81
C THR A 124 -13.13 -10.35 -18.00
N MET A 125 -11.84 -10.02 -18.15
CA MET A 125 -10.78 -11.02 -18.25
C MET A 125 -10.64 -11.85 -16.96
N TRP A 126 -10.53 -11.20 -15.80
CA TRP A 126 -10.31 -11.91 -14.52
C TRP A 126 -11.49 -12.76 -14.08
N LEU A 127 -12.71 -12.32 -14.36
CA LEU A 127 -13.91 -13.07 -14.00
C LEU A 127 -14.11 -14.28 -14.91
N ALA A 128 -13.62 -14.24 -16.16
CA ALA A 128 -13.65 -15.39 -17.05
C ALA A 128 -12.81 -16.57 -16.53
N GLU A 129 -11.76 -16.31 -15.74
CA GLU A 129 -10.99 -17.36 -15.06
C GLU A 129 -11.82 -18.13 -14.02
N HIS A 130 -12.97 -17.59 -13.62
CA HIS A 130 -13.89 -18.19 -12.65
C HIS A 130 -15.16 -18.76 -13.32
N ALA A 131 -15.14 -18.97 -14.65
CA ALA A 131 -16.27 -19.47 -15.42
C ALA A 131 -16.78 -20.86 -14.96
N ASP A 132 -15.89 -21.68 -14.38
CA ASP A 132 -16.21 -23.03 -13.92
C ASP A 132 -16.78 -23.07 -12.49
N ALA A 133 -16.95 -21.91 -11.84
CA ALA A 133 -17.50 -21.86 -10.49
C ALA A 133 -18.96 -22.37 -10.46
N PRO A 134 -19.33 -23.24 -9.50
CA PRO A 134 -20.68 -23.76 -9.42
C PRO A 134 -21.69 -22.63 -9.18
N LEU A 135 -22.84 -22.70 -9.86
CA LEU A 135 -23.98 -21.76 -9.78
C LEU A 135 -23.75 -20.36 -10.33
N VAL A 136 -22.57 -19.76 -10.14
CA VAL A 136 -22.29 -18.36 -10.49
C VAL A 136 -21.31 -18.18 -11.65
N GLY A 137 -20.59 -19.22 -12.05
CA GLY A 137 -19.54 -19.15 -13.08
C GLY A 137 -20.00 -18.53 -14.41
N PRO A 138 -21.11 -18.99 -15.03
CA PRO A 138 -21.61 -18.39 -16.27
C PRO A 138 -22.00 -16.91 -16.15
N LEU A 139 -22.49 -16.50 -14.97
CA LEU A 139 -22.82 -15.10 -14.70
C LEU A 139 -21.54 -14.26 -14.58
N LEU A 140 -20.55 -14.75 -13.83
CA LEU A 140 -19.26 -14.08 -13.65
C LEU A 140 -18.52 -13.93 -14.98
N ALA A 141 -18.52 -14.96 -15.82
CA ALA A 141 -17.87 -14.94 -17.13
C ALA A 141 -18.56 -14.02 -18.16
N SER A 142 -19.74 -13.47 -17.85
CA SER A 142 -20.43 -12.57 -18.77
C SER A 142 -19.74 -11.20 -18.84
N PRO A 143 -19.60 -10.59 -20.05
CA PRO A 143 -19.08 -9.23 -20.18
C PRO A 143 -19.87 -8.19 -19.39
N ALA A 144 -21.18 -8.43 -19.21
CA ALA A 144 -22.05 -7.58 -18.39
C ALA A 144 -21.63 -7.58 -16.92
N ALA A 145 -21.21 -8.72 -16.36
CA ALA A 145 -20.71 -8.79 -14.99
C ALA A 145 -19.39 -8.02 -14.82
N GLY A 146 -18.45 -8.16 -15.77
CA GLY A 146 -17.20 -7.39 -15.78
C GLY A 146 -17.45 -5.88 -15.80
N LEU A 147 -18.36 -5.41 -16.65
CA LEU A 147 -18.77 -4.01 -16.69
C LEU A 147 -19.43 -3.55 -15.39
N ALA A 148 -20.41 -4.31 -14.89
CA ALA A 148 -21.13 -3.96 -13.66
C ALA A 148 -20.20 -3.88 -12.44
N LEU A 149 -19.31 -4.86 -12.27
CA LEU A 149 -18.35 -4.88 -11.17
C LEU A 149 -17.27 -3.81 -11.32
N SER A 150 -16.92 -3.43 -12.55
CA SER A 150 -16.02 -2.32 -12.81
C SER A 150 -16.60 -0.99 -12.31
N TYR A 151 -17.84 -0.66 -12.69
CA TYR A 151 -18.51 0.54 -12.20
C TYR A 151 -18.79 0.47 -10.70
N ALA A 152 -19.18 -0.69 -10.16
CA ALA A 152 -19.37 -0.87 -8.73
C ALA A 152 -18.07 -0.57 -7.95
N GLY A 153 -16.93 -1.14 -8.38
CA GLY A 153 -15.62 -0.88 -7.77
C GLY A 153 -15.22 0.59 -7.84
N LEU A 154 -15.47 1.26 -8.97
CA LEU A 154 -15.23 2.70 -9.13
C LEU A 154 -16.04 3.54 -8.15
N PHE A 155 -17.36 3.32 -8.09
CA PHE A 155 -18.25 4.09 -7.21
C PHE A 155 -17.98 3.83 -5.73
N ILE A 156 -17.70 2.57 -5.36
CA ILE A 156 -17.35 2.19 -4.00
C ILE A 156 -16.09 2.95 -3.58
N ASP A 157 -15.01 2.89 -4.37
CA ASP A 157 -13.74 3.52 -4.02
C ASP A 157 -13.84 5.05 -3.89
N LEU A 158 -14.54 5.72 -4.82
CA LEU A 158 -14.73 7.17 -4.77
C LEU A 158 -15.63 7.62 -3.61
N SER A 159 -16.60 6.81 -3.20
CA SER A 159 -17.57 7.16 -2.16
C SER A 159 -17.14 6.72 -0.74
N MET A 160 -16.25 5.74 -0.61
CA MET A 160 -15.93 5.07 0.66
C MET A 160 -15.47 6.05 1.74
N GLY A 161 -14.58 6.99 1.40
CA GLY A 161 -14.12 8.02 2.33
C GLY A 161 -15.29 8.82 2.93
N PHE A 162 -16.23 9.27 2.09
CA PHE A 162 -17.39 10.04 2.54
C PHE A 162 -18.36 9.19 3.38
N LEU A 163 -18.62 7.96 2.94
CA LEU A 163 -19.54 7.04 3.62
C LEU A 163 -19.03 6.68 5.03
N LEU A 164 -17.73 6.41 5.16
CA LEU A 164 -17.13 5.98 6.43
C LEU A 164 -16.91 7.14 7.43
N PHE A 165 -16.68 8.37 6.96
CA PHE A 165 -16.45 9.52 7.85
C PHE A 165 -17.72 10.02 8.54
N SER A 166 -18.88 9.92 7.89
CA SER A 166 -20.14 10.39 8.45
C SER A 166 -20.80 9.33 9.32
N ARG A 167 -21.18 9.70 10.55
CA ARG A 167 -21.88 8.81 11.48
C ARG A 167 -23.21 8.28 10.94
N ARG A 168 -23.87 9.04 10.06
CA ARG A 168 -25.17 8.68 9.47
C ARG A 168 -25.02 7.60 8.40
N THR A 169 -23.98 7.72 7.58
CA THR A 169 -23.72 6.81 6.45
C THR A 169 -22.78 5.67 6.82
N PHE A 170 -22.08 5.73 7.96
CA PHE A 170 -21.12 4.73 8.39
C PHE A 170 -21.66 3.30 8.36
N PRO A 171 -22.87 2.96 8.84
CA PRO A 171 -23.37 1.59 8.77
C PRO A 171 -23.47 1.07 7.33
N ILE A 172 -23.92 1.92 6.40
CA ILE A 172 -24.02 1.60 4.98
C ILE A 172 -22.61 1.43 4.39
N GLY A 173 -21.71 2.38 4.65
CA GLY A 173 -20.32 2.31 4.20
C GLY A 173 -19.58 1.08 4.73
N ALA A 174 -19.79 0.72 6.00
CA ALA A 174 -19.20 -0.46 6.61
C ALA A 174 -19.73 -1.75 5.97
N ALA A 175 -21.04 -1.85 5.74
CA ALA A 175 -21.63 -3.00 5.06
C ALA A 175 -21.07 -3.16 3.63
N LEU A 176 -21.00 -2.06 2.87
CA LEU A 176 -20.41 -2.04 1.53
C LEU A 176 -18.92 -2.40 1.55
N ALA A 177 -18.15 -1.86 2.49
CA ALA A 177 -16.72 -2.17 2.61
C ALA A 177 -16.48 -3.64 2.96
N VAL A 178 -17.28 -4.22 3.87
CA VAL A 178 -17.19 -5.65 4.20
C VAL A 178 -17.51 -6.49 2.97
N ALA A 179 -18.63 -6.22 2.29
CA ALA A 179 -19.01 -6.95 1.09
C ALA A 179 -17.92 -6.85 0.00
N PHE A 180 -17.47 -5.63 -0.32
CA PHE A 180 -16.43 -5.38 -1.31
C PHE A 180 -15.11 -6.09 -1.00
N ASN A 181 -14.62 -5.99 0.24
CA ASN A 181 -13.37 -6.62 0.63
C ASN A 181 -13.49 -8.15 0.64
N LEU A 182 -14.60 -8.72 1.14
CA LEU A 182 -14.82 -10.17 1.07
C LEU A 182 -14.91 -10.66 -0.38
N SER A 183 -15.60 -9.94 -1.27
CA SER A 183 -15.61 -10.26 -2.71
C SER A 183 -14.20 -10.25 -3.29
N ASN A 184 -13.37 -9.25 -2.95
CA ASN A 184 -11.98 -9.20 -3.40
C ASN A 184 -11.12 -10.34 -2.83
N ALA A 185 -11.38 -10.78 -1.59
CA ALA A 185 -10.68 -11.90 -0.98
C ALA A 185 -11.01 -13.22 -1.69
N LEU A 186 -12.27 -13.40 -2.09
CA LEU A 186 -12.75 -14.59 -2.80
C LEU A 186 -12.27 -14.63 -4.25
N LEU A 187 -12.33 -13.49 -4.97
CA LEU A 187 -12.09 -13.44 -6.42
C LEU A 187 -10.63 -13.18 -6.80
N PHE A 188 -9.88 -12.38 -6.02
CA PHE A 188 -8.61 -11.82 -6.51
C PHE A 188 -7.38 -12.16 -5.66
N LYS A 189 -7.51 -13.00 -4.62
CA LYS A 189 -6.41 -13.46 -3.74
C LYS A 189 -5.36 -12.37 -3.40
N ILE A 190 -5.81 -11.17 -2.98
CA ILE A 190 -4.97 -9.98 -2.76
C ILE A 190 -4.27 -9.99 -1.37
N GLY A 191 -3.95 -11.18 -0.86
CA GLY A 191 -3.27 -11.36 0.43
C GLY A 191 -4.01 -10.74 1.62
N ILE A 192 -3.28 -10.02 2.48
CA ILE A 192 -3.81 -9.48 3.74
C ILE A 192 -4.76 -8.29 3.59
N PHE A 193 -4.80 -7.66 2.41
CA PHE A 193 -5.44 -6.37 2.20
C PHE A 193 -6.93 -6.37 2.58
N PRO A 194 -7.78 -7.29 2.08
CA PRO A 194 -9.20 -7.32 2.43
C PRO A 194 -9.46 -7.35 3.94
N TYR A 195 -8.74 -8.20 4.66
CA TYR A 195 -8.89 -8.39 6.09
C TYR A 195 -8.42 -7.15 6.87
N ALA A 196 -7.29 -6.57 6.48
CA ALA A 196 -6.77 -5.35 7.08
C ALA A 196 -7.76 -4.18 6.92
N MET A 197 -8.38 -4.04 5.75
CA MET A 197 -9.36 -2.97 5.48
C MET A 197 -10.67 -3.18 6.26
N ILE A 198 -11.13 -4.43 6.42
CA ILE A 198 -12.28 -4.76 7.28
C ILE A 198 -11.96 -4.43 8.74
N THR A 199 -10.78 -4.81 9.24
CA THR A 199 -10.35 -4.47 10.60
C THR A 199 -10.24 -2.95 10.80
N ALA A 200 -9.78 -2.21 9.79
CA ALA A 200 -9.66 -0.75 9.85
C ALA A 200 -11.01 -0.03 10.00
N LEU A 201 -12.15 -0.67 9.69
CA LEU A 201 -13.49 -0.10 9.95
C LEU A 201 -13.70 0.24 11.44
N ALA A 202 -13.02 -0.47 12.35
CA ALA A 202 -13.05 -0.17 13.78
C ALA A 202 -12.56 1.26 14.10
N LEU A 203 -11.70 1.84 13.26
CA LEU A 203 -11.25 3.23 13.39
C LEU A 203 -12.39 4.21 13.13
N PHE A 204 -13.27 3.91 12.16
CA PHE A 204 -14.31 4.81 11.67
C PHE A 204 -15.54 4.88 12.57
N ALA A 205 -15.79 3.84 13.36
CA ALA A 205 -16.83 3.80 14.36
C ALA A 205 -16.72 4.95 15.39
N ASP A 206 -17.82 5.22 16.09
CA ASP A 206 -17.87 6.31 17.07
C ASP A 206 -16.79 6.13 18.15
N PRO A 207 -15.92 7.12 18.44
CA PRO A 207 -14.81 6.92 19.39
C PRO A 207 -15.24 6.48 20.80
N SER A 208 -16.50 6.72 21.18
CA SER A 208 -17.04 6.29 22.48
C SER A 208 -17.68 4.89 22.45
N TRP A 209 -17.79 4.24 21.29
CA TRP A 209 -18.40 2.91 21.15
C TRP A 209 -17.80 1.86 22.09
N PRO A 210 -16.46 1.76 22.29
CA PRO A 210 -15.91 0.74 23.17
C PRO A 210 -16.32 0.99 24.63
N ARG A 211 -16.31 2.25 25.05
CA ARG A 211 -16.72 2.67 26.41
C ARG A 211 -18.21 2.46 26.65
N ARG A 212 -19.05 2.69 25.64
CA ARG A 212 -20.51 2.48 25.74
C ARG A 212 -20.87 1.00 25.78
N ARG A 213 -20.17 0.16 25.03
CA ARG A 213 -20.49 -1.28 24.89
C ARG A 213 -19.83 -2.14 25.95
N LEU A 214 -18.63 -1.77 26.40
CA LEU A 214 -17.82 -2.54 27.35
C LEU A 214 -17.36 -1.64 28.52
N PRO A 215 -18.28 -0.99 29.26
CA PRO A 215 -17.93 0.00 30.28
C PRO A 215 -17.04 -0.57 31.38
N PHE A 216 -17.20 -1.86 31.71
CA PHE A 216 -16.42 -2.57 32.73
C PHE A 216 -14.91 -2.67 32.43
N LEU A 217 -14.48 -2.45 31.18
CA LEU A 217 -13.07 -2.45 30.79
C LEU A 217 -12.38 -1.10 31.08
N PHE A 218 -13.14 -0.03 31.26
CA PHE A 218 -12.63 1.33 31.38
C PHE A 218 -12.77 1.87 32.81
N ARG A 219 -11.97 2.88 33.20
CA ARG A 219 -12.27 3.64 34.41
C ARG A 219 -13.53 4.49 34.22
N GLU A 220 -14.34 4.59 35.27
CA GLU A 220 -15.39 5.60 35.32
C GLU A 220 -14.74 6.99 35.17
N PRO A 221 -15.29 7.86 34.32
CA PRO A 221 -14.85 9.24 34.28
C PRO A 221 -15.07 9.88 35.66
N PRO A 222 -14.15 10.75 36.14
CA PRO A 222 -14.37 11.50 37.37
C PRO A 222 -15.74 12.19 37.33
N ARG A 223 -16.53 12.11 38.41
CA ARG A 223 -17.82 12.81 38.47
C ARG A 223 -17.54 14.31 38.42
N ALA A 224 -18.40 15.06 37.73
CA ALA A 224 -18.25 16.50 37.54
C ALA A 224 -18.18 17.32 38.86
N GLY A 225 -18.52 16.72 40.00
CA GLY A 225 -18.38 17.31 41.33
C GLY A 225 -17.03 17.10 42.03
N ASP A 226 -16.23 16.10 41.62
CA ASP A 226 -14.92 15.81 42.24
C ASP A 226 -13.80 16.74 41.71
N ALA A 227 -14.12 17.56 40.69
CA ALA A 227 -13.22 18.48 40.01
C ALA A 227 -13.26 19.91 40.58
N ALA A 228 -13.89 20.14 41.74
CA ALA A 228 -14.00 21.47 42.36
C ALA A 228 -12.64 22.11 42.75
N GLY A 229 -11.53 21.36 42.66
CA GLY A 229 -10.16 21.87 42.81
C GLY A 229 -9.27 21.74 41.57
N ALA A 230 -9.81 21.30 40.42
CA ALA A 230 -9.02 21.17 39.20
C ALA A 230 -8.86 22.54 38.55
N SER A 231 -7.66 23.12 38.71
CA SER A 231 -7.22 24.31 37.97
C SER A 231 -7.62 24.19 36.49
N ALA A 232 -8.22 25.25 35.95
CA ALA A 232 -8.57 25.33 34.53
C ALA A 232 -7.40 24.81 33.67
N PRO A 233 -7.66 23.99 32.63
CA PRO A 233 -6.58 23.46 31.80
C PRO A 233 -5.80 24.66 31.25
N THR A 234 -4.58 24.84 31.73
CA THR A 234 -3.62 25.77 31.13
C THR A 234 -3.60 25.44 29.65
N PRO A 235 -3.75 26.42 28.74
CA PRO A 235 -3.72 26.14 27.32
C PRO A 235 -2.40 25.46 27.01
N GLU A 236 -2.43 24.13 26.80
CA GLU A 236 -1.26 23.37 26.39
C GLU A 236 -0.70 24.11 25.19
N ARG A 237 0.55 24.55 25.31
CA ARG A 237 1.27 25.24 24.24
C ARG A 237 1.21 24.31 23.04
N ARG A 238 0.30 24.60 22.09
CA ARG A 238 0.03 23.72 20.95
C ARG A 238 1.37 23.49 20.26
N HIS A 239 1.93 22.30 20.42
CA HIS A 239 3.18 21.96 19.78
C HIS A 239 2.91 22.00 18.28
N ALA A 240 3.39 23.04 17.60
CA ALA A 240 3.20 23.22 16.16
C ALA A 240 3.85 22.09 15.37
N LEU A 241 4.91 21.47 15.93
CA LEU A 241 5.70 20.45 15.26
C LEU A 241 4.87 19.21 14.83
N PRO A 242 4.08 18.52 15.69
CA PRO A 242 3.18 17.45 15.24
C PRO A 242 2.23 17.84 14.11
N LEU A 243 1.71 19.08 14.12
CA LEU A 243 0.82 19.57 13.06
C LEU A 243 1.58 19.82 11.76
N VAL A 244 2.78 20.40 11.83
CA VAL A 244 3.66 20.62 10.66
C VAL A 244 4.09 19.29 10.05
N LEU A 245 4.54 18.34 10.87
CA LEU A 245 4.94 17.01 10.40
C LEU A 245 3.78 16.27 9.75
N LEU A 246 2.59 16.32 10.35
CA LEU A 246 1.40 15.69 9.79
C LEU A 246 0.91 16.41 8.53
N GLY A 247 1.04 17.73 8.46
CA GLY A 247 0.76 18.53 7.27
C GLY A 247 1.69 18.15 6.11
N GLY A 248 3.00 18.07 6.36
CA GLY A 248 3.98 17.60 5.38
C GLY A 248 3.72 16.15 4.95
N TYR A 249 3.37 15.27 5.89
CA TYR A 249 2.95 13.90 5.59
C TYR A 249 1.76 13.87 4.62
N PHE A 250 0.68 14.60 4.90
CA PHE A 250 -0.49 14.61 4.02
C PHE A 250 -0.22 15.29 2.69
N LEU A 251 0.62 16.33 2.67
CA LEU A 251 1.06 16.94 1.42
C LEU A 251 1.72 15.90 0.51
N VAL A 252 2.62 15.08 1.05
CA VAL A 252 3.24 13.96 0.31
C VAL A 252 2.18 12.95 -0.12
N GLN A 253 1.29 12.51 0.78
CA GLN A 253 0.30 11.48 0.46
C GLN A 253 -0.77 11.92 -0.55
N LEU A 254 -0.98 13.23 -0.71
CA LEU A 254 -1.88 13.81 -1.71
C LEU A 254 -1.15 14.12 -3.03
N LEU A 255 0.07 14.63 -2.99
CA LEU A 255 0.79 15.01 -4.22
C LEU A 255 1.51 13.85 -4.88
N LEU A 256 2.10 12.93 -4.11
CA LEU A 256 2.90 11.83 -4.65
C LEU A 256 2.10 10.91 -5.58
N PRO A 257 0.81 10.58 -5.33
CA PRO A 257 0.02 9.82 -6.29
C PRO A 257 -0.25 10.55 -7.61
N LEU A 258 -0.29 11.88 -7.61
CA LEU A 258 -0.61 12.70 -8.78
C LEU A 258 0.57 12.89 -9.74
N ARG A 259 1.80 12.60 -9.28
CA ARG A 259 3.02 12.82 -10.06
C ARG A 259 3.03 12.11 -11.41
N HIS A 260 2.23 11.05 -11.57
CA HIS A 260 2.18 10.29 -12.82
C HIS A 260 1.72 11.12 -14.02
N TRP A 261 0.94 12.19 -13.79
CA TRP A 261 0.55 13.13 -14.85
C TRP A 261 1.70 14.01 -15.36
N LEU A 262 2.84 14.02 -14.65
CA LEU A 262 4.05 14.72 -15.12
C LEU A 262 4.83 13.89 -16.13
N TYR A 263 4.50 12.61 -16.30
CA TYR A 263 5.13 11.72 -17.29
C TYR A 263 4.22 11.57 -18.51
N PRO A 264 4.79 11.57 -19.73
CA PRO A 264 4.03 11.29 -20.94
C PRO A 264 3.65 9.81 -21.02
N GLY A 265 2.57 9.53 -21.76
CA GLY A 265 2.13 8.17 -22.07
C GLY A 265 1.22 7.55 -21.01
N ASP A 266 0.81 6.31 -21.27
CA ASP A 266 -0.07 5.56 -20.36
C ASP A 266 0.75 4.90 -19.24
N VAL A 267 0.43 5.26 -17.99
CA VAL A 267 1.01 4.65 -16.79
C VAL A 267 0.80 3.14 -16.75
N ALA A 268 -0.32 2.66 -17.30
CA ALA A 268 -0.56 1.23 -17.40
C ALA A 268 0.48 0.53 -18.29
N TRP A 269 1.03 1.23 -19.29
CA TRP A 269 2.06 0.72 -20.18
C TRP A 269 3.49 1.00 -19.68
N ASN A 270 3.80 2.25 -19.35
CA ASN A 270 5.18 2.64 -19.04
C ASN A 270 5.55 2.53 -17.54
N GLU A 271 4.57 2.36 -16.65
CA GLU A 271 4.73 2.28 -15.18
C GLU A 271 5.31 3.54 -14.51
N ALA A 272 5.45 4.64 -15.25
CA ALA A 272 5.98 5.89 -14.76
C ALA A 272 5.03 6.49 -13.72
N GLY A 273 5.51 6.62 -12.48
CA GLY A 273 4.70 7.10 -11.38
C GLY A 273 3.74 6.07 -10.75
N HIS A 274 3.76 4.80 -11.17
CA HIS A 274 2.83 3.76 -10.67
C HIS A 274 3.02 3.43 -9.18
N ARG A 275 4.26 3.26 -8.71
CA ARG A 275 4.51 2.96 -7.29
C ARG A 275 4.07 4.14 -6.42
N PHE A 276 3.65 3.89 -5.20
CA PHE A 276 3.22 4.92 -4.23
C PHE A 276 2.03 5.79 -4.69
N SER A 277 1.31 5.41 -5.75
CA SER A 277 0.18 6.21 -6.28
C SER A 277 -1.18 5.53 -6.09
N TRP A 278 -1.26 4.52 -5.22
CA TRP A 278 -2.50 3.79 -4.90
C TRP A 278 -3.21 3.17 -6.12
N ARG A 279 -2.45 2.95 -7.21
CA ARG A 279 -2.91 2.26 -8.40
C ARG A 279 -2.87 0.76 -8.14
N MET A 280 -3.99 0.20 -7.72
CA MET A 280 -4.07 -1.21 -7.32
C MET A 280 -5.02 -1.99 -8.23
N LYS A 281 -4.51 -3.12 -8.74
CA LYS A 281 -5.26 -4.11 -9.53
C LYS A 281 -6.12 -3.45 -10.62
N LEU A 282 -5.46 -2.73 -11.53
CA LEU A 282 -6.10 -1.99 -12.63
C LEU A 282 -5.90 -2.63 -14.00
N ARG A 283 -4.91 -3.52 -14.12
CA ARG A 283 -4.42 -4.03 -15.39
C ARG A 283 -3.65 -5.32 -15.19
N ASP A 284 -3.55 -6.10 -16.25
CA ASP A 284 -2.56 -7.17 -16.40
C ASP A 284 -1.72 -6.94 -17.66
N LYS A 285 -0.47 -7.38 -17.62
CA LYS A 285 0.41 -7.43 -18.79
C LYS A 285 0.91 -8.86 -18.98
N SER A 286 0.76 -9.39 -20.18
CA SER A 286 1.41 -10.63 -20.60
C SER A 286 2.65 -10.30 -21.45
N VAL A 287 3.69 -11.10 -21.35
CA VAL A 287 4.92 -10.97 -22.13
C VAL A 287 5.03 -12.20 -23.02
N SER A 288 5.09 -11.98 -24.34
CA SER A 288 5.21 -13.06 -25.33
C SER A 288 6.66 -13.31 -25.75
N GLU A 289 7.52 -12.29 -25.62
CA GLU A 289 8.95 -12.40 -25.92
C GLU A 289 9.78 -11.58 -24.91
N LEU A 290 10.87 -12.17 -24.43
CA LEU A 290 11.84 -11.53 -23.54
C LEU A 290 13.25 -12.02 -23.89
N SER A 291 14.11 -11.11 -24.32
CA SER A 291 15.54 -11.40 -24.49
C SER A 291 16.40 -10.18 -24.17
N TYR A 292 17.59 -10.43 -23.62
CA TYR A 292 18.62 -9.43 -23.42
C TYR A 292 19.84 -9.78 -24.26
N THR A 293 20.45 -8.76 -24.87
CA THR A 293 21.70 -8.89 -25.62
C THR A 293 22.72 -7.89 -25.09
N VAL A 294 23.90 -8.40 -24.78
CA VAL A 294 25.09 -7.60 -24.43
C VAL A 294 25.94 -7.45 -25.69
N VAL A 295 26.45 -6.24 -25.94
CA VAL A 295 27.32 -5.95 -27.07
C VAL A 295 28.62 -5.33 -26.57
N ASP A 296 29.76 -5.96 -26.86
CA ASP A 296 31.08 -5.37 -26.58
C ASP A 296 31.33 -4.24 -27.60
N PRO A 297 31.48 -2.97 -27.16
CA PRO A 297 31.64 -1.84 -28.08
C PRO A 297 32.97 -1.85 -28.85
N ARG A 298 33.96 -2.63 -28.41
CA ARG A 298 35.26 -2.74 -29.10
C ARG A 298 35.21 -3.71 -30.27
N THR A 299 34.51 -4.83 -30.10
CA THR A 299 34.51 -5.94 -31.08
C THR A 299 33.21 -6.02 -31.87
N GLY A 300 32.13 -5.43 -31.36
CA GLY A 300 30.77 -5.56 -31.91
C GLY A 300 30.14 -6.94 -31.67
N VAL A 301 30.80 -7.83 -30.92
CA VAL A 301 30.27 -9.16 -30.60
C VAL A 301 29.01 -9.01 -29.76
N ARG A 302 27.95 -9.74 -30.16
CA ARG A 302 26.64 -9.74 -29.51
C ARG A 302 26.43 -11.08 -28.82
N GLU A 303 26.14 -11.06 -27.53
CA GLU A 303 25.92 -12.26 -26.73
C GLU A 303 24.56 -12.19 -26.03
N PRO A 304 23.69 -13.20 -26.20
CA PRO A 304 22.44 -13.27 -25.46
C PRO A 304 22.71 -13.60 -23.99
N LEU A 305 21.90 -13.04 -23.08
CA LEU A 305 21.94 -13.38 -21.66
C LEU A 305 20.97 -14.50 -21.31
N ASP A 306 21.44 -15.46 -20.52
CA ASP A 306 20.60 -16.40 -19.79
C ASP A 306 20.10 -15.74 -18.49
N LEU A 307 18.86 -15.25 -18.51
CA LEU A 307 18.28 -14.46 -17.41
C LEU A 307 18.09 -15.27 -16.11
N GLU A 308 17.90 -16.58 -16.20
CA GLU A 308 17.68 -17.45 -15.04
C GLU A 308 18.93 -17.58 -14.18
N GLN A 309 20.12 -17.35 -14.75
CA GLN A 309 21.38 -17.31 -13.99
C GLN A 309 21.56 -16.01 -13.20
N TRP A 310 20.78 -14.97 -13.49
CA TRP A 310 20.93 -13.64 -12.91
C TRP A 310 19.82 -13.27 -11.93
N LEU A 311 18.59 -13.73 -12.20
CA LEU A 311 17.39 -13.29 -11.51
C LEU A 311 16.63 -14.47 -10.94
N THR A 312 16.03 -14.27 -9.76
CA THR A 312 15.02 -15.21 -9.25
C THR A 312 13.74 -15.12 -10.08
N ASP A 313 12.94 -16.20 -10.09
CA ASP A 313 11.64 -16.23 -10.80
C ASP A 313 10.76 -15.01 -10.50
N ARG A 314 10.74 -14.59 -9.24
CA ARG A 314 9.95 -13.44 -8.79
C ARG A 314 10.47 -12.13 -9.36
N GLN A 315 11.79 -11.95 -9.42
CA GLN A 315 12.40 -10.75 -10.01
C GLN A 315 12.20 -10.75 -11.53
N LEU A 316 12.37 -11.89 -12.19
CA LEU A 316 12.16 -12.04 -13.63
C LEU A 316 10.72 -11.70 -14.02
N GLY A 317 9.73 -12.30 -13.34
CA GLY A 317 8.31 -12.04 -13.59
C GLY A 317 7.88 -10.60 -13.29
N GLU A 318 8.54 -9.93 -12.35
CA GLU A 318 8.28 -8.51 -12.10
C GLU A 318 8.95 -7.58 -13.10
N MET A 319 10.20 -7.88 -13.45
CA MET A 319 11.02 -7.10 -14.36
C MET A 319 10.44 -7.10 -15.77
N CYS A 320 10.02 -8.26 -16.28
CA CYS A 320 9.61 -8.41 -17.68
C CYS A 320 8.38 -7.56 -18.06
N THR A 321 7.59 -7.11 -17.09
CA THR A 321 6.38 -6.29 -17.32
C THR A 321 6.57 -4.80 -17.00
N ARG A 322 7.77 -4.40 -16.55
CA ARG A 322 8.06 -3.09 -15.96
C ARG A 322 9.33 -2.46 -16.57
N PRO A 323 9.19 -1.43 -17.42
CA PRO A 323 10.32 -0.77 -18.09
C PRO A 323 11.43 -0.28 -17.17
N ASP A 324 11.08 0.24 -15.99
CA ASP A 324 12.06 0.75 -15.04
C ASP A 324 12.94 -0.35 -14.45
N MET A 325 12.40 -1.55 -14.26
CA MET A 325 13.16 -2.70 -13.79
C MET A 325 14.03 -3.30 -14.90
N LEU A 326 13.60 -3.22 -16.17
CA LEU A 326 14.43 -3.59 -17.31
C LEU A 326 15.71 -2.74 -17.35
N ILE A 327 15.57 -1.43 -17.17
CA ILE A 327 16.72 -0.50 -17.09
C ILE A 327 17.60 -0.82 -15.88
N ASP A 328 17.03 -0.99 -14.69
CA ASP A 328 17.81 -1.31 -13.49
C ASP A 328 18.65 -2.59 -13.69
N PHE A 329 18.07 -3.60 -14.35
CA PHE A 329 18.78 -4.83 -14.68
C PHE A 329 19.88 -4.62 -15.74
N ALA A 330 19.61 -3.85 -16.79
CA ALA A 330 20.61 -3.50 -17.80
C ALA A 330 21.82 -2.79 -17.18
N HIS A 331 21.60 -1.87 -16.23
CA HIS A 331 22.68 -1.27 -15.46
C HIS A 331 23.44 -2.29 -14.64
N HIS A 332 22.76 -3.20 -13.95
CA HIS A 332 23.41 -4.24 -13.16
C HIS A 332 24.33 -5.13 -14.03
N VAL A 333 23.85 -5.55 -15.20
CA VAL A 333 24.64 -6.30 -16.18
C VAL A 333 25.85 -5.48 -16.64
N ALA A 334 25.64 -4.24 -17.04
CA ALA A 334 26.72 -3.38 -17.55
C ALA A 334 27.79 -3.09 -16.49
N ASP A 335 27.39 -2.87 -15.24
CA ASP A 335 28.29 -2.63 -14.12
C ASP A 335 29.16 -3.89 -13.86
N ARG A 336 28.54 -5.08 -13.81
CA ARG A 336 29.25 -6.37 -13.66
C ARG A 336 30.22 -6.67 -14.80
N TRP A 337 29.81 -6.37 -16.03
CA TRP A 337 30.64 -6.60 -17.20
C TRP A 337 31.82 -5.63 -17.25
N GLN A 338 31.60 -4.37 -16.87
CA GLN A 338 32.66 -3.37 -16.74
C GLN A 338 33.69 -3.79 -15.70
N GLU A 339 33.26 -4.32 -14.55
CA GLU A 339 34.15 -4.86 -13.51
C GLU A 339 34.98 -6.05 -14.02
N ALA A 340 34.37 -6.96 -14.78
CA ALA A 340 35.03 -8.18 -15.26
C ALA A 340 35.95 -7.97 -16.48
N ALA A 341 35.50 -7.18 -17.46
CA ALA A 341 36.16 -7.02 -18.77
C ALA A 341 36.86 -5.65 -18.94
N GLY A 342 36.71 -4.74 -17.98
CA GLY A 342 37.29 -3.38 -18.03
C GLY A 342 36.58 -2.44 -19.02
N VAL A 343 35.49 -2.86 -19.64
CA VAL A 343 34.75 -2.10 -20.65
C VAL A 343 33.25 -2.22 -20.39
N ARG A 344 32.56 -1.08 -20.41
CA ARG A 344 31.11 -1.02 -20.23
C ARG A 344 30.42 -1.45 -21.54
N PRO A 345 29.60 -2.52 -21.53
CA PRO A 345 28.92 -2.97 -22.74
C PRO A 345 27.70 -2.11 -23.06
N ILE A 346 27.22 -2.22 -24.29
CA ILE A 346 25.87 -1.79 -24.68
C ILE A 346 24.90 -2.92 -24.32
N VAL A 347 23.82 -2.61 -23.60
CA VAL A 347 22.83 -3.62 -23.18
C VAL A 347 21.47 -3.28 -23.80
N THR A 348 21.01 -4.14 -24.69
CA THR A 348 19.71 -4.01 -25.38
C THR A 348 18.75 -5.11 -24.93
N ALA A 349 17.44 -4.87 -24.97
CA ALA A 349 16.44 -5.88 -24.67
C ALA A 349 15.26 -5.84 -25.64
N LYS A 350 14.83 -7.01 -26.11
CA LYS A 350 13.57 -7.18 -26.85
C LYS A 350 12.53 -7.71 -25.90
N VAL A 351 11.48 -6.91 -25.67
CA VAL A 351 10.38 -7.26 -24.76
C VAL A 351 9.06 -6.96 -25.44
N VAL A 352 8.37 -8.01 -25.88
CA VAL A 352 7.05 -7.91 -26.51
C VAL A 352 5.99 -8.22 -25.47
N ALA A 353 5.06 -7.29 -25.27
CA ALA A 353 4.02 -7.41 -24.26
C ALA A 353 2.64 -7.05 -24.81
N SER A 354 1.60 -7.52 -24.14
CA SER A 354 0.21 -7.10 -24.31
C SER A 354 -0.33 -6.54 -22.99
N LEU A 355 -1.15 -5.49 -23.08
CA LEU A 355 -1.84 -4.87 -21.95
C LEU A 355 -3.33 -5.20 -22.06
N ASN A 356 -3.90 -5.82 -21.02
CA ASN A 356 -5.32 -6.17 -20.95
C ASN A 356 -5.85 -6.91 -22.21
N GLY A 357 -5.06 -7.85 -22.74
CA GLY A 357 -5.43 -8.63 -23.93
C GLY A 357 -5.45 -7.83 -25.23
N GLY A 358 -4.87 -6.62 -25.25
CA GLY A 358 -4.65 -5.84 -26.45
C GLY A 358 -3.58 -6.44 -27.39
N PRO A 359 -3.27 -5.78 -28.52
CA PRO A 359 -2.25 -6.25 -29.44
C PRO A 359 -0.85 -6.20 -28.82
N ASP A 360 -0.02 -7.17 -29.19
CA ASP A 360 1.39 -7.24 -28.81
C ASP A 360 2.18 -6.05 -29.37
N ARG A 361 2.99 -5.44 -28.50
CA ARG A 361 3.86 -4.29 -28.85
C ARG A 361 5.14 -4.34 -28.02
N ASP A 362 6.17 -3.68 -28.54
CA ASP A 362 7.42 -3.50 -27.81
C ASP A 362 7.20 -2.64 -26.56
N LEU A 363 7.62 -3.19 -25.42
CA LEU A 363 7.52 -2.52 -24.11
C LEU A 363 8.62 -1.45 -23.96
N VAL A 364 9.77 -1.67 -24.60
CA VAL A 364 10.93 -0.77 -24.68
C VAL A 364 11.51 -0.83 -26.09
N ASP A 365 12.18 0.23 -26.53
CA ASP A 365 12.88 0.24 -27.82
C ASP A 365 14.01 -0.82 -27.83
N PRO A 366 13.96 -1.83 -28.71
CA PRO A 366 14.92 -2.93 -28.71
C PRO A 366 16.32 -2.53 -29.21
N THR A 367 16.47 -1.33 -29.77
CA THR A 367 17.75 -0.81 -30.27
C THR A 367 18.46 0.08 -29.25
N LEU A 368 17.76 0.48 -28.19
CA LEU A 368 18.25 1.40 -27.19
C LEU A 368 19.23 0.72 -26.23
N ASP A 369 20.35 1.38 -25.96
CA ASP A 369 21.22 0.99 -24.84
C ASP A 369 20.54 1.33 -23.52
N LEU A 370 19.89 0.34 -22.91
CA LEU A 370 19.16 0.46 -21.66
C LEU A 370 20.10 0.83 -20.50
N ALA A 371 21.37 0.40 -20.55
CA ALA A 371 22.36 0.69 -19.50
C ALA A 371 22.90 2.13 -19.54
N SER A 372 22.53 2.91 -20.55
CA SER A 372 22.79 4.35 -20.66
C SER A 372 21.60 5.22 -20.26
N GLN A 373 20.42 4.62 -20.10
CA GLN A 373 19.21 5.35 -19.77
C GLN A 373 19.21 5.81 -18.31
N PRO A 374 18.57 6.94 -17.98
CA PRO A 374 18.56 7.45 -16.61
C PRO A 374 17.80 6.52 -15.65
N ARG A 375 18.47 6.13 -14.55
CA ARG A 375 17.84 5.50 -13.37
C ARG A 375 17.18 6.58 -12.51
N ALA A 376 15.88 6.84 -12.67
CA ALA A 376 15.20 7.74 -11.73
C ALA A 376 13.68 7.53 -11.63
N LEU A 377 13.18 7.81 -10.42
CA LEU A 377 11.76 8.07 -10.13
C LEU A 377 11.12 9.14 -11.02
N LEU A 378 11.92 9.97 -11.72
CA LEU A 378 11.48 11.13 -12.50
C LEU A 378 11.79 11.05 -14.00
N ALA A 379 12.47 10.01 -14.46
CA ALA A 379 12.82 9.87 -15.88
C ALA A 379 12.03 8.72 -16.49
N PRO A 380 10.88 8.98 -17.14
CA PRO A 380 10.16 7.95 -17.85
C PRO A 380 11.02 7.48 -19.02
N VAL A 381 11.09 6.16 -19.21
CA VAL A 381 11.59 5.58 -20.45
C VAL A 381 10.68 6.07 -21.56
N LYS A 382 11.27 6.62 -22.63
CA LYS A 382 10.47 6.88 -23.84
C LYS A 382 9.91 5.54 -24.28
N ALA A 383 8.58 5.44 -24.33
CA ALA A 383 7.95 4.38 -25.09
C ALA A 383 8.43 4.48 -26.55
N PRO A 384 8.58 3.35 -27.25
CA PRO A 384 8.96 3.35 -28.66
C PRO A 384 8.03 4.21 -29.52
#